data_AF-A0A3G2JQ64-F1
#
_entry.id   AF-A0A3G2JQ64-F1
#
_cell.length_a   1.000
_cell.length_b   1.000
_cell.length_c   1.000
_cell.angle_alpha   90.00
_cell.angle_beta   90.00
_cell.angle_gamma   90.00
#
_symmetry.space_group_name_H-M   'P 1'
#
loop_
_entity.id
_entity.type
_entity.pdbx_description
1 polymer ?
#
loop_
_entity_poly.entity_id
_entity_poly.type
_entity_poly.pdbx_seq_one_letter_code
_entity_poly.pdbx_strand_id
1 'polypeptide(L)'
;MCVSSSRTVRLAISEGGPPKVKTLLALERALQRAAPHQLLDTVRDLLARHWDATLVELLLADYGMTVLQPVTIPPYTGKPISAFTGELGRLFGSQDSTVREVAPGRVEALVPVTVRGDRLGVLRVTLPAEACDVEQLEVVAGVLGRELVLSERDTDLYLQARRTRRLTLAAELQWQLLPARAYARPEYELGAQLEPAYNIHGDNFDWCAEADYLTLTVTNGMGEGIDAALLTNLAVNALRNARRGGTALAGQAALTDQAIYAHYRGRMHVSTLLLRFELSTGRVEVVDAGSPQAWLLRDGTVSLVPFDAQLPLGMVDETPYDVQHMDVVRGDRLLFVSDGIYDAASAEGEKYGERALARALTDTRLLPAAQVPAAVLRALEDWRGTPAPADDAMVVCLDWQGAEAE
;
A
#
# COMPACT_ATOMS: atom_id res chain seq x y z
N MET A 1 39.53 17.10 17.76
CA MET A 1 39.46 15.63 17.63
C MET A 1 38.36 15.30 16.63
N CYS A 2 38.65 14.35 15.73
CA CYS A 2 38.06 14.12 14.41
C CYS A 2 36.57 14.42 14.22
N VAL A 3 36.30 15.32 13.27
CA VAL A 3 35.04 15.45 12.54
C VAL A 3 35.12 14.47 11.36
N SER A 4 34.28 13.43 11.37
CA SER A 4 34.11 12.51 10.25
C SER A 4 33.11 13.13 9.26
N SER A 5 33.62 13.69 8.16
CA SER A 5 32.77 14.18 7.07
C SER A 5 32.39 13.01 6.16
N SER A 6 31.12 12.60 6.17
CA SER A 6 30.56 11.79 5.09
C SER A 6 30.44 12.67 3.84
N ARG A 7 31.40 12.53 2.90
CA ARG A 7 31.26 13.15 1.57
C ARG A 7 30.25 12.33 0.77
N THR A 8 29.02 12.82 0.69
CA THR A 8 28.10 12.45 -0.39
C THR A 8 28.68 13.01 -1.68
N VAL A 9 29.41 12.17 -2.42
CA VAL A 9 29.86 12.53 -3.76
C VAL A 9 28.64 12.40 -4.67
N ARG A 10 28.00 13.53 -5.01
CA ARG A 10 27.19 13.61 -6.23
C ARG A 10 28.15 13.40 -7.40
N LEU A 11 28.35 12.15 -7.80
CA LEU A 11 29.02 11.84 -9.07
C LEU A 11 28.15 12.42 -10.17
N ALA A 12 28.78 13.20 -11.05
CA ALA A 12 28.14 13.73 -12.24
C ALA A 12 27.50 12.57 -12.99
N ILE A 13 26.21 12.72 -13.28
CA ILE A 13 25.44 11.86 -14.18
C ILE A 13 26.23 11.82 -15.48
N SER A 14 26.87 10.69 -15.75
CA SER A 14 27.40 10.40 -17.06
C SER A 14 26.22 10.47 -18.02
N GLU A 15 26.31 11.27 -19.09
CA GLU A 15 25.42 11.16 -20.24
C GLU A 15 25.56 9.74 -20.79
N GLY A 16 24.75 8.82 -20.28
CA GLY A 16 24.67 7.45 -20.74
C GLY A 16 24.23 7.47 -22.19
N GLY A 17 25.04 6.88 -23.08
CA GLY A 17 24.60 6.60 -24.44
C GLY A 17 23.26 5.85 -24.39
N PRO A 18 22.39 6.01 -25.41
CA PRO A 18 21.04 5.47 -25.36
C PRO A 18 21.08 3.99 -24.99
N PRO A 19 20.07 3.49 -24.23
CA PRO A 19 19.98 2.07 -23.95
C PRO A 19 20.17 1.33 -25.25
N LYS A 20 20.93 0.24 -25.25
CA LYS A 20 20.77 -0.73 -26.35
C LYS A 20 19.35 -1.27 -26.18
N VAL A 21 18.34 -0.59 -26.72
CA VAL A 21 16.90 -0.89 -26.59
C VAL A 21 16.61 -2.38 -26.80
N LYS A 22 17.41 -3.03 -27.64
CA LYS A 22 17.41 -4.47 -27.87
C LYS A 22 17.65 -5.32 -26.60
N THR A 23 18.53 -4.90 -25.71
CA THR A 23 18.87 -5.60 -24.46
C THR A 23 17.73 -5.54 -23.45
N LEU A 24 17.10 -4.37 -23.26
CA LEU A 24 15.95 -4.23 -22.36
C LEU A 24 14.73 -5.02 -22.89
N LEU A 25 14.48 -4.96 -24.20
CA LEU A 25 13.44 -5.76 -24.83
C LEU A 25 13.72 -7.27 -24.74
N ALA A 26 14.99 -7.68 -24.81
CA ALA A 26 15.38 -9.07 -24.62
C ALA A 26 15.15 -9.52 -23.17
N LEU A 27 15.41 -8.65 -22.19
CA LEU A 27 15.17 -8.91 -20.77
C LEU A 27 13.68 -9.08 -20.49
N GLU A 28 12.84 -8.16 -20.97
CA GLU A 28 11.39 -8.26 -20.81
C GLU A 28 10.84 -9.57 -21.40
N ARG A 29 11.26 -9.93 -22.62
CA ARG A 29 10.87 -11.19 -23.26
C ARG A 29 11.38 -12.43 -22.52
N ALA A 30 12.56 -12.35 -21.91
CA ALA A 30 13.10 -13.46 -21.14
C ALA A 30 12.30 -13.66 -19.85
N LEU A 31 11.94 -12.57 -19.15
CA LEU A 31 11.12 -12.65 -17.94
C LEU A 31 9.71 -13.17 -18.24
N GLN A 32 9.07 -12.70 -19.31
CA GLN A 32 7.76 -13.20 -19.75
C GLN A 32 7.74 -14.70 -20.10
N ARG A 33 8.89 -15.29 -20.43
CA ARG A 33 9.02 -16.71 -20.78
C ARG A 33 9.53 -17.56 -19.64
N ALA A 34 10.10 -16.95 -18.60
CA ALA A 34 10.61 -17.66 -17.45
C ALA A 34 9.45 -18.30 -16.69
N ALA A 35 9.70 -19.43 -16.03
CA ALA A 35 8.74 -19.92 -15.06
C ALA A 35 8.60 -18.88 -13.93
N PRO A 36 7.39 -18.66 -13.38
CA PRO A 36 7.15 -17.63 -12.36
C PRO A 36 8.12 -17.69 -11.17
N HIS A 37 8.52 -18.89 -10.73
CA HIS A 37 9.47 -19.07 -9.64
C HIS A 37 10.95 -18.81 -10.02
N GLN A 38 11.26 -18.59 -11.30
CA GLN A 38 12.61 -18.40 -11.84
C GLN A 38 12.89 -16.94 -12.26
N LEU A 39 11.99 -15.98 -11.98
CA LEU A 39 12.18 -14.59 -12.43
C LEU A 39 13.49 -13.99 -11.92
N LEU A 40 13.79 -14.18 -10.63
CA LEU A 40 15.01 -13.62 -10.03
C LEU A 40 16.28 -14.24 -10.60
N ASP A 41 16.28 -15.55 -10.87
CA ASP A 41 17.41 -16.24 -11.49
C ASP A 41 17.59 -15.78 -12.95
N THR A 42 16.49 -15.53 -13.65
CA THR A 42 16.53 -14.94 -15.01
C THR A 42 17.14 -13.53 -15.00
N VAL A 43 16.74 -12.67 -14.05
CA VAL A 43 17.36 -11.34 -13.88
C VAL A 43 18.84 -11.45 -13.54
N ARG A 44 19.22 -12.34 -12.60
CA ARG A 44 20.62 -12.62 -12.25
C ARG A 44 21.45 -12.97 -13.48
N ASP A 45 20.99 -13.93 -14.28
CA ASP A 45 21.70 -14.40 -15.47
C ASP A 45 21.84 -13.31 -16.54
N LEU A 46 20.84 -12.45 -16.69
CA LEU A 46 20.88 -11.37 -17.67
C LEU A 46 21.81 -10.24 -17.21
N LEU A 47 21.72 -9.82 -15.95
CA LEU A 47 22.60 -8.79 -15.40
C LEU A 47 24.07 -9.26 -15.36
N ALA A 48 24.33 -10.52 -15.04
CA ALA A 48 25.67 -11.09 -15.10
C ALA A 48 26.20 -11.11 -16.55
N ARG A 49 25.40 -11.52 -17.54
CA ARG A 49 25.85 -11.62 -18.94
C ARG A 49 26.06 -10.29 -19.63
N HIS A 50 25.23 -9.29 -19.32
CA HIS A 50 25.22 -8.02 -20.07
C HIS A 50 25.88 -6.86 -19.33
N TRP A 51 25.96 -6.92 -18.00
CA TRP A 51 26.53 -5.86 -17.15
C TRP A 51 27.62 -6.37 -16.18
N ASP A 52 28.06 -7.62 -16.31
CA ASP A 52 29.08 -8.25 -15.43
C ASP A 52 28.74 -8.13 -13.93
N ALA A 53 27.44 -8.16 -13.63
CA ALA A 53 26.96 -8.12 -12.26
C ALA A 53 27.40 -9.38 -11.49
N THR A 54 28.01 -9.19 -10.33
CA THR A 54 28.50 -10.26 -9.45
C THR A 54 27.55 -10.60 -8.32
N LEU A 55 26.64 -9.68 -7.99
CA LEU A 55 25.59 -9.88 -6.98
C LEU A 55 24.29 -9.29 -7.51
N VAL A 56 23.20 -10.04 -7.40
CA VAL A 56 21.84 -9.55 -7.64
C VAL A 56 20.93 -10.17 -6.58
N GLU A 57 20.48 -9.33 -5.66
CA GLU A 57 19.59 -9.69 -4.56
C GLU A 57 18.28 -8.91 -4.68
N LEU A 58 17.16 -9.61 -4.53
CA LEU A 58 15.85 -9.00 -4.38
C LEU A 58 15.46 -9.06 -2.91
N LEU A 59 15.08 -7.93 -2.34
CA LEU A 59 14.50 -7.85 -1.01
C LEU A 59 13.06 -7.38 -1.12
N LEU A 60 12.09 -8.20 -0.69
CA LEU A 60 10.68 -7.85 -0.74
C LEU A 60 10.20 -7.36 0.61
N ALA A 61 9.38 -6.33 0.60
CA ALA A 61 8.81 -5.77 1.81
C ALA A 61 7.70 -6.68 2.36
N ASP A 62 7.70 -6.88 3.67
CA ASP A 62 6.78 -7.77 4.36
C ASP A 62 5.33 -7.23 4.39
N TYR A 63 4.37 -8.00 4.88
CA TYR A 63 2.97 -7.54 4.92
C TYR A 63 2.75 -6.26 5.75
N GLY A 64 3.56 -6.06 6.81
CA GLY A 64 3.50 -4.85 7.64
C GLY A 64 4.28 -3.65 7.10
N MET A 65 5.03 -3.78 5.99
CA MET A 65 5.96 -2.73 5.52
C MET A 65 7.01 -2.32 6.56
N THR A 66 7.37 -3.24 7.46
CA THR A 66 8.29 -3.02 8.57
C THR A 66 9.70 -3.53 8.29
N VAL A 67 9.82 -4.56 7.46
CA VAL A 67 11.09 -5.18 7.08
C VAL A 67 11.14 -5.55 5.60
N LEU A 68 12.36 -5.63 5.09
CA LEU A 68 12.73 -6.14 3.78
C LEU A 68 13.33 -7.54 3.93
N GLN A 69 12.70 -8.53 3.28
CA GLN A 69 13.06 -9.94 3.29
C GLN A 69 13.87 -10.29 2.04
N PRO A 70 15.12 -10.76 2.18
CA PRO A 70 15.87 -11.31 1.05
C PRO A 70 15.14 -12.52 0.45
N VAL A 71 14.90 -12.49 -0.85
CA VAL A 71 14.29 -13.59 -1.60
C VAL A 71 15.34 -14.67 -1.86
N THR A 72 15.24 -15.75 -1.10
CA THR A 72 16.09 -16.96 -1.18
C THR A 72 15.23 -18.20 -1.42
N ILE A 73 15.86 -19.35 -1.64
CA ILE A 73 15.15 -20.62 -1.79
C ILE A 73 14.44 -20.96 -0.46
N PRO A 74 13.12 -21.19 -0.44
CA PRO A 74 12.37 -21.55 0.77
C PRO A 74 12.93 -22.83 1.44
N PRO A 75 12.71 -23.05 2.76
CA PRO A 75 11.80 -22.30 3.65
C PRO A 75 12.45 -21.11 4.35
N TYR A 76 13.75 -20.87 4.14
CA TYR A 76 14.50 -19.85 4.86
C TYR A 76 14.64 -18.61 3.98
N THR A 77 14.08 -17.49 4.43
CA THR A 77 14.47 -16.16 3.95
C THR A 77 15.77 -15.73 4.62
N GLY A 78 16.56 -14.89 3.96
CA GLY A 78 17.74 -14.29 4.60
C GLY A 78 17.37 -13.47 5.84
N LYS A 79 18.38 -12.99 6.59
CA LYS A 79 18.12 -12.15 7.77
C LYS A 79 17.29 -10.91 7.36
N PRO A 80 16.13 -10.64 8.00
CA PRO A 80 15.32 -9.47 7.69
C PRO A 80 16.08 -8.17 7.95
N ILE A 81 15.84 -7.17 7.10
CA ILE A 81 16.43 -5.83 7.22
C ILE A 81 15.30 -4.84 7.54
N SER A 82 15.53 -3.90 8.44
CA SER A 82 14.54 -2.86 8.75
C SER A 82 14.17 -2.04 7.50
N ALA A 83 12.88 -1.84 7.27
CA ALA A 83 12.36 -0.97 6.21
C ALA A 83 12.38 0.53 6.61
N PHE A 84 12.75 0.85 7.85
CA PHE A 84 12.77 2.23 8.38
C PHE A 84 14.17 2.77 8.62
N THR A 85 15.15 1.89 8.85
CA THR A 85 16.50 2.28 9.25
C THR A 85 17.55 1.75 8.28
N GLY A 86 18.75 2.34 8.35
CA GLY A 86 19.83 2.01 7.43
C GLY A 86 19.59 2.54 6.01
N GLU A 87 20.47 2.16 5.10
CA GLU A 87 20.45 2.63 3.71
C GLU A 87 19.26 2.08 2.93
N LEU A 88 19.00 0.78 3.03
CA LEU A 88 17.88 0.11 2.38
C LEU A 88 16.52 0.65 2.85
N GLY A 89 16.36 0.90 4.16
CA GLY A 89 15.14 1.50 4.70
C GLY A 89 14.91 2.93 4.20
N ARG A 90 15.97 3.75 4.13
CA ARG A 90 15.86 5.11 3.55
C ARG A 90 15.46 5.08 2.08
N LEU A 91 16.09 4.22 1.28
CA LEU A 91 15.73 4.04 -0.13
C LEU A 91 14.31 3.51 -0.30
N PHE A 92 13.90 2.53 0.51
CA PHE A 92 12.52 2.01 0.48
C PHE A 92 11.49 3.05 0.91
N GLY A 93 11.88 3.98 1.79
CA GLY A 93 11.09 5.17 2.09
C GLY A 93 11.00 6.10 0.88
N SER A 94 12.13 6.71 0.50
CA SER A 94 12.17 7.81 -0.47
C SER A 94 11.93 7.41 -1.92
N GLN A 95 12.10 6.12 -2.24
CA GLN A 95 12.08 5.59 -3.60
C GLN A 95 13.19 6.20 -4.50
N ASP A 96 14.26 6.71 -3.91
CA ASP A 96 15.43 7.19 -4.65
C ASP A 96 16.51 6.11 -4.74
N SER A 97 16.93 5.76 -5.95
CA SER A 97 18.06 4.83 -6.16
C SER A 97 19.37 5.40 -5.60
N THR A 98 20.21 4.53 -5.04
CA THR A 98 21.54 4.91 -4.54
C THR A 98 22.64 4.06 -5.18
N VAL A 99 23.79 4.68 -5.41
CA VAL A 99 25.00 3.98 -5.89
C VAL A 99 26.17 4.32 -5.00
N ARG A 100 26.92 3.31 -4.59
CA ARG A 100 28.13 3.48 -3.78
C ARG A 100 29.24 2.56 -4.24
N GLU A 101 30.47 3.04 -4.16
CA GLU A 101 31.64 2.19 -4.39
C GLU A 101 31.82 1.22 -3.22
N VAL A 102 31.95 -0.08 -3.52
CA VAL A 102 32.13 -1.14 -2.52
C VAL A 102 33.52 -1.77 -2.57
N ALA A 103 34.20 -1.65 -3.71
CA ALA A 103 35.59 -2.02 -3.92
C ALA A 103 36.14 -1.22 -5.12
N PRO A 104 37.47 -1.11 -5.32
CA PRO A 104 38.04 -0.37 -6.45
C PRO A 104 37.43 -0.82 -7.79
N GLY A 105 36.75 0.11 -8.47
CA GLY A 105 36.11 -0.15 -9.76
C GLY A 105 34.81 -0.97 -9.71
N ARG A 106 34.27 -1.25 -8.52
CA ARG A 106 33.00 -1.97 -8.31
C ARG A 106 32.05 -1.13 -7.47
N VAL A 107 30.81 -1.01 -7.95
CA VAL A 107 29.74 -0.28 -7.27
C VAL A 107 28.61 -1.23 -6.89
N GLU A 108 27.91 -0.85 -5.83
CA GLU A 108 26.62 -1.41 -5.46
C GLU A 108 25.56 -0.37 -5.76
N ALA A 109 24.63 -0.74 -6.63
CA ALA A 109 23.42 0.00 -6.93
C ALA A 109 22.25 -0.61 -6.15
N LEU A 110 21.54 0.22 -5.41
CA LEU A 110 20.30 -0.11 -4.74
C LEU A 110 19.18 0.62 -5.48
N VAL A 111 18.16 -0.11 -5.90
CA VAL A 111 17.11 0.39 -6.78
C VAL A 111 15.74 -0.06 -6.25
N PRO A 112 14.74 0.83 -6.14
CA PRO A 112 13.42 0.45 -5.67
C PRO A 112 12.72 -0.48 -6.68
N VAL A 113 12.03 -1.48 -6.17
CA VAL A 113 11.11 -2.31 -6.95
C VAL A 113 9.70 -1.81 -6.65
N THR A 114 9.14 -1.04 -7.59
CA THR A 114 7.84 -0.37 -7.44
C THR A 114 6.96 -0.59 -8.66
N VAL A 115 5.64 -0.66 -8.46
CA VAL A 115 4.65 -0.79 -9.52
C VAL A 115 3.53 0.21 -9.29
N ARG A 116 3.47 1.24 -10.14
CA ARG A 116 2.43 2.28 -10.12
C ARG A 116 2.27 2.95 -8.73
N GLY A 117 3.36 3.09 -7.97
CA GLY A 117 3.35 3.65 -6.62
C GLY A 117 3.37 2.60 -5.50
N ASP A 118 3.01 1.34 -5.78
CA ASP A 118 3.11 0.27 -4.78
C ASP A 118 4.56 -0.16 -4.57
N ARG A 119 4.98 -0.20 -3.30
CA ARG A 119 6.37 -0.40 -2.90
C ARG A 119 6.60 -1.88 -2.56
N LEU A 120 7.07 -2.63 -3.55
CA LEU A 120 7.25 -4.07 -3.42
C LEU A 120 8.55 -4.43 -2.70
N GLY A 121 9.62 -3.66 -2.90
CA GLY A 121 10.92 -4.00 -2.34
C GLY A 121 12.10 -3.20 -2.90
N VAL A 122 13.28 -3.80 -2.85
CA VAL A 122 14.55 -3.24 -3.32
C VAL A 122 15.33 -4.30 -4.09
N LEU A 123 15.85 -3.91 -5.26
CA LEU A 123 16.82 -4.68 -6.02
C LEU A 123 18.22 -4.15 -5.71
N ARG A 124 19.11 -5.04 -5.27
CA ARG A 124 20.50 -4.75 -4.94
C ARG A 124 21.40 -5.42 -5.96
N VAL A 125 22.23 -4.63 -6.64
CA VAL A 125 23.10 -5.09 -7.73
C VAL A 125 24.52 -4.63 -7.49
N THR A 126 25.48 -5.56 -7.50
CA THR A 126 26.92 -5.22 -7.49
C THR A 126 27.51 -5.50 -8.87
N LEU A 127 28.12 -4.49 -9.48
CA LEU A 127 28.62 -4.50 -10.86
C LEU A 127 29.83 -3.56 -11.04
N PRO A 128 30.60 -3.64 -12.15
CA PRO A 128 31.67 -2.71 -12.43
C PRO A 128 31.16 -1.27 -12.53
N ALA A 129 31.92 -0.30 -12.01
CA ALA A 129 31.52 1.11 -11.98
C ALA A 129 31.20 1.65 -13.39
N GLU A 130 32.00 1.25 -14.39
CA GLU A 130 31.83 1.61 -15.80
C GLU A 130 30.60 1.00 -16.49
N ALA A 131 30.04 -0.08 -15.92
CA ALA A 131 28.85 -0.74 -16.42
C ALA A 131 27.58 -0.24 -15.70
N CYS A 132 27.71 0.55 -14.64
CA CYS A 132 26.58 1.00 -13.84
C CYS A 132 25.79 2.11 -14.53
N ASP A 133 24.58 1.77 -14.96
CA ASP A 133 23.57 2.71 -15.44
C ASP A 133 22.32 2.54 -14.56
N VAL A 134 22.10 3.51 -13.67
CA VAL A 134 21.01 3.46 -12.67
C VAL A 134 19.64 3.50 -13.34
N GLU A 135 19.48 4.31 -14.38
CA GLU A 135 18.21 4.44 -15.10
C GLU A 135 17.84 3.12 -15.77
N GLN A 136 18.81 2.41 -16.34
CA GLN A 136 18.57 1.06 -16.87
C GLN A 136 18.22 0.05 -15.78
N LEU A 137 18.88 0.10 -14.62
CA LEU A 137 18.56 -0.78 -13.50
C LEU A 137 17.17 -0.48 -12.93
N GLU A 138 16.72 0.77 -12.91
CA GLU A 138 15.36 1.18 -12.58
C GLU A 138 14.33 0.60 -13.54
N VAL A 139 14.62 0.61 -14.85
CA VAL A 139 13.77 -0.07 -15.85
C VAL A 139 13.72 -1.58 -15.58
N VAL A 140 14.86 -2.22 -15.29
CA VAL A 140 14.90 -3.66 -14.96
C VAL A 140 14.10 -3.95 -13.69
N ALA A 141 14.24 -3.14 -12.64
CA ALA A 141 13.49 -3.28 -11.40
C ALA A 141 11.98 -3.07 -11.62
N GLY A 142 11.59 -2.12 -12.48
CA GLY A 142 10.21 -1.89 -12.86
C GLY A 142 9.60 -3.06 -13.67
N VAL A 143 10.34 -3.64 -14.62
CA VAL A 143 9.90 -4.85 -15.34
C VAL A 143 9.76 -6.02 -14.37
N LEU A 144 10.78 -6.26 -13.54
CA LEU A 144 10.73 -7.31 -12.51
C LEU A 144 9.54 -7.12 -11.57
N GLY A 145 9.30 -5.92 -11.08
CA GLY A 145 8.16 -5.61 -10.21
C GLY A 145 6.82 -5.98 -10.83
N ARG A 146 6.60 -5.64 -12.11
CA ARG A 146 5.37 -6.01 -12.84
C ARG A 146 5.22 -7.53 -12.97
N GLU A 147 6.29 -8.23 -13.33
CA GLU A 147 6.28 -9.70 -13.47
C GLU A 147 6.08 -10.41 -12.12
N LEU A 148 6.62 -9.86 -11.02
CA LEU A 148 6.37 -10.37 -9.67
C LEU A 148 4.89 -10.31 -9.31
N VAL A 149 4.23 -9.17 -9.53
CA VAL A 149 2.79 -8.99 -9.27
C VAL A 149 1.93 -9.97 -10.07
N LEU A 150 2.32 -10.26 -11.32
CA LEU A 150 1.62 -11.27 -12.12
C LEU A 150 1.87 -12.69 -11.58
N SER A 151 3.10 -12.97 -11.16
CA SER A 151 3.54 -14.29 -10.72
C SER A 151 3.01 -14.74 -9.37
N GLU A 152 2.56 -13.82 -8.49
CA GLU A 152 1.97 -14.18 -7.19
C GLU A 152 0.73 -15.08 -7.32
N ARG A 153 0.10 -15.16 -8.50
CA ARG A 153 -1.03 -16.07 -8.79
C ARG A 153 -0.58 -17.49 -9.17
N ASP A 154 0.65 -17.63 -9.65
CA ASP A 154 1.17 -18.86 -10.24
C ASP A 154 2.21 -19.55 -9.35
N THR A 155 2.81 -18.81 -8.41
CA THR A 155 3.78 -19.35 -7.46
C THR A 155 3.68 -18.70 -6.08
N ASP A 156 3.78 -19.53 -5.04
CA ASP A 156 3.84 -19.06 -3.65
C ASP A 156 5.21 -18.50 -3.26
N LEU A 157 6.26 -18.64 -4.10
CA LEU A 157 7.64 -18.28 -3.74
C LEU A 157 7.75 -16.88 -3.15
N TYR A 158 7.17 -15.88 -3.83
CA TYR A 158 7.28 -14.48 -3.42
C TYR A 158 6.37 -14.15 -2.23
N LEU A 159 5.19 -14.78 -2.16
CA LEU A 159 4.29 -14.66 -1.00
C LEU A 159 4.92 -15.29 0.25
N GLN A 160 5.62 -16.41 0.13
CA GLN A 160 6.37 -17.05 1.21
C GLN A 160 7.58 -16.21 1.61
N ALA A 161 8.32 -15.67 0.64
CA ALA A 161 9.50 -14.85 0.91
C ALA A 161 9.16 -13.56 1.68
N ARG A 162 7.96 -13.01 1.51
CA ARG A 162 7.50 -11.79 2.23
C ARG A 162 7.06 -12.05 3.67
N ARG A 163 6.83 -13.30 4.07
CA ARG A 163 6.30 -13.63 5.41
C ARG A 163 7.42 -13.64 6.45
N THR A 164 7.36 -12.71 7.40
CA THR A 164 8.21 -12.79 8.62
C THR A 164 7.72 -13.87 9.58
N ARG A 165 6.42 -14.16 9.55
CA ARG A 165 5.72 -15.17 10.35
C ARG A 165 4.49 -15.67 9.60
N ARG A 166 3.88 -16.74 10.11
CA ARG A 166 2.66 -17.30 9.53
C ARG A 166 1.48 -16.33 9.69
N LEU A 167 0.76 -16.06 8.60
CA LEU A 167 -0.54 -15.38 8.62
C LEU A 167 -1.59 -16.25 9.32
N THR A 168 -2.50 -15.65 10.10
CA THR A 168 -3.75 -16.33 10.45
C THR A 168 -4.63 -16.50 9.20
N LEU A 169 -5.63 -17.39 9.27
CA LEU A 169 -6.53 -17.60 8.14
C LEU A 169 -7.35 -16.33 7.84
N ALA A 170 -7.77 -15.61 8.88
CA ALA A 170 -8.44 -14.31 8.74
C ALA A 170 -7.54 -13.33 7.97
N ALA A 171 -6.27 -13.22 8.36
CA ALA A 171 -5.32 -12.36 7.69
C ALA A 171 -5.07 -12.77 6.23
N GLU A 172 -4.95 -14.06 5.94
CA GLU A 172 -4.82 -14.58 4.57
C GLU A 172 -6.02 -14.16 3.70
N LEU A 173 -7.25 -14.30 4.22
CA LEU A 173 -8.47 -13.90 3.51
C LEU A 173 -8.49 -12.40 3.22
N GLN A 174 -8.11 -11.57 4.20
CA GLN A 174 -8.07 -10.11 4.01
C GLN A 174 -7.03 -9.70 2.97
N TRP A 175 -5.80 -10.22 3.06
CA TRP A 175 -4.74 -9.87 2.10
C TRP A 175 -5.06 -10.30 0.66
N GLN A 176 -5.76 -11.43 0.47
CA GLN A 176 -6.20 -11.86 -0.85
C GLN A 176 -7.31 -10.99 -1.44
N LEU A 177 -8.06 -10.25 -0.61
CA LEU A 177 -9.10 -9.34 -1.08
C LEU A 177 -8.55 -8.00 -1.54
N LEU A 178 -7.46 -7.52 -0.93
CA LEU A 178 -7.00 -6.15 -1.12
C LEU A 178 -6.55 -5.86 -2.57
N PRO A 179 -6.77 -4.63 -3.05
CA PRO A 179 -6.06 -4.09 -4.20
C PRO A 179 -4.59 -3.78 -3.82
N ALA A 180 -3.85 -3.10 -4.71
CA ALA A 180 -2.51 -2.63 -4.37
C ALA A 180 -2.57 -1.63 -3.20
N ARG A 181 -1.54 -1.59 -2.36
CA ARG A 181 -1.54 -0.74 -1.15
C ARG A 181 -1.20 0.71 -1.43
N ALA A 182 -0.55 0.99 -2.55
CA ALA A 182 -0.35 2.35 -2.99
C ALA A 182 -0.57 2.44 -4.50
N TYR A 183 -0.98 3.62 -4.93
CA TYR A 183 -1.26 3.89 -6.33
C TYR A 183 -1.04 5.37 -6.62
N ALA A 184 -0.27 5.67 -7.66
CA ALA A 184 0.02 7.05 -8.06
C ALA A 184 -0.48 7.30 -9.49
N ARG A 185 -1.19 8.41 -9.66
CA ARG A 185 -1.63 8.98 -10.93
C ARG A 185 -1.50 10.51 -10.89
N PRO A 186 -1.53 11.20 -12.04
CA PRO A 186 -1.45 12.65 -12.08
C PRO A 186 -2.48 13.35 -11.18
N GLU A 187 -3.69 12.79 -11.09
CA GLU A 187 -4.81 13.40 -10.38
C GLU A 187 -4.79 13.12 -8.86
N TYR A 188 -4.17 12.01 -8.43
CA TYR A 188 -4.12 11.62 -7.02
C TYR A 188 -3.01 10.61 -6.70
N GLU A 189 -2.60 10.58 -5.43
CA GLU A 189 -1.77 9.52 -4.87
C GLU A 189 -2.49 8.85 -3.70
N LEU A 190 -2.43 7.52 -3.62
CA LEU A 190 -3.05 6.71 -2.58
C LEU A 190 -1.99 5.89 -1.85
N GLY A 191 -2.14 5.78 -0.54
CA GLY A 191 -1.39 4.85 0.31
C GLY A 191 -2.27 4.26 1.39
N ALA A 192 -2.19 2.95 1.62
CA ALA A 192 -3.05 2.24 2.54
C ALA A 192 -2.32 1.12 3.29
N GLN A 193 -2.70 0.85 4.53
CA GLN A 193 -2.14 -0.22 5.34
C GLN A 193 -3.17 -0.76 6.36
N LEU A 194 -3.08 -2.06 6.64
CA LEU A 194 -3.77 -2.75 7.72
C LEU A 194 -2.78 -3.18 8.79
N GLU A 195 -3.19 -3.12 10.06
CA GLU A 195 -2.40 -3.53 11.22
C GLU A 195 -3.31 -4.16 12.29
N PRO A 196 -2.98 -5.33 12.89
CA PRO A 196 -1.76 -6.11 12.73
C PRO A 196 -1.73 -6.88 11.42
N ALA A 197 -0.68 -6.66 10.62
CA ALA A 197 -0.58 -7.26 9.28
C ALA A 197 -0.69 -8.81 9.24
N TYR A 198 -0.37 -9.51 10.33
CA TYR A 198 -0.42 -10.98 10.37
C TYR A 198 -1.62 -11.56 11.12
N ASN A 199 -2.48 -10.70 11.67
CA ASN A 199 -3.68 -11.09 12.44
C ASN A 199 -4.83 -10.08 12.27
N ILE A 200 -5.00 -9.53 11.08
CA ILE A 200 -6.09 -8.63 10.70
C ILE A 200 -7.42 -9.40 10.64
N HIS A 201 -8.53 -8.78 11.05
CA HIS A 201 -9.84 -9.44 11.15
C HIS A 201 -10.88 -8.84 10.19
N GLY A 202 -11.53 -7.75 10.59
CA GLY A 202 -12.68 -7.15 9.91
C GLY A 202 -12.34 -5.98 9.01
N ASP A 203 -11.24 -5.29 9.30
CA ASP A 203 -10.82 -4.09 8.58
C ASP A 203 -10.30 -4.40 7.15
N ASN A 204 -10.78 -3.63 6.17
CA ASN A 204 -10.38 -3.74 4.77
C ASN A 204 -10.58 -2.42 4.02
N PHE A 205 -9.83 -2.26 2.92
CA PHE A 205 -10.07 -1.21 1.94
C PHE A 205 -10.06 -1.80 0.53
N ASP A 206 -10.89 -1.22 -0.34
CA ASP A 206 -10.87 -1.52 -1.78
C ASP A 206 -10.90 -0.21 -2.56
N TRP A 207 -10.26 -0.22 -3.73
CA TRP A 207 -10.30 0.93 -4.62
C TRP A 207 -10.25 0.48 -6.08
N CYS A 208 -10.81 1.30 -6.96
CA CYS A 208 -10.71 1.11 -8.39
C CYS A 208 -10.45 2.42 -9.10
N ALA A 209 -9.39 2.44 -9.91
CA ALA A 209 -9.06 3.55 -10.80
C ALA A 209 -9.73 3.32 -12.16
N GLU A 210 -10.69 4.16 -12.51
CA GLU A 210 -11.34 4.19 -13.83
C GLU A 210 -10.84 5.40 -14.64
N ALA A 211 -11.41 5.62 -15.83
CA ALA A 211 -11.06 6.75 -16.69
C ALA A 211 -11.46 8.10 -16.05
N ASP A 212 -12.71 8.20 -15.60
CA ASP A 212 -13.30 9.45 -15.10
C ASP A 212 -13.48 9.47 -13.58
N TYR A 213 -13.37 8.30 -12.94
CA TYR A 213 -13.68 8.13 -11.52
C TYR A 213 -12.62 7.33 -10.77
N LEU A 214 -12.40 7.69 -9.51
CA LEU A 214 -11.80 6.82 -8.50
C LEU A 214 -12.91 6.37 -7.54
N THR A 215 -13.09 5.06 -7.38
CA THR A 215 -13.90 4.52 -6.27
C THR A 215 -12.98 4.10 -5.14
N LEU A 216 -13.34 4.44 -3.91
CA LEU A 216 -12.67 4.02 -2.69
C LEU A 216 -13.74 3.54 -1.71
N THR A 217 -13.54 2.37 -1.13
CA THR A 217 -14.37 1.85 -0.03
C THR A 217 -13.47 1.45 1.11
N VAL A 218 -13.88 1.82 2.32
CA VAL A 218 -13.23 1.38 3.55
C VAL A 218 -14.28 0.73 4.44
N THR A 219 -13.94 -0.42 5.01
CA THR A 219 -14.91 -1.38 5.53
C THR A 219 -14.40 -1.96 6.84
N ASN A 220 -15.24 -1.97 7.87
CA ASN A 220 -14.98 -2.70 9.11
C ASN A 220 -16.10 -3.72 9.35
N GLY A 221 -15.76 -5.01 9.20
CA GLY A 221 -16.65 -6.13 9.49
C GLY A 221 -16.75 -6.43 10.98
N MET A 222 -17.98 -6.40 11.51
CA MET A 222 -18.23 -6.79 12.90
C MET A 222 -17.70 -8.20 13.21
N GLY A 223 -17.20 -8.36 14.44
CA GLY A 223 -16.78 -9.64 15.00
C GLY A 223 -15.26 -9.73 15.10
N GLU A 224 -14.76 -10.94 15.28
CA GLU A 224 -13.32 -11.20 15.38
C GLU A 224 -12.94 -12.41 14.52
N GLY A 225 -11.64 -12.59 14.31
CA GLY A 225 -11.13 -13.81 13.70
C GLY A 225 -11.65 -14.04 12.29
N ILE A 226 -12.04 -15.27 12.02
CA ILE A 226 -12.49 -15.71 10.69
C ILE A 226 -13.89 -15.19 10.33
N ASP A 227 -14.76 -14.99 11.32
CA ASP A 227 -16.14 -14.59 11.08
C ASP A 227 -16.22 -13.15 10.56
N ALA A 228 -15.43 -12.25 11.16
CA ALA A 228 -15.24 -10.90 10.65
C ALA A 228 -14.66 -10.92 9.22
N ALA A 229 -13.65 -11.76 8.98
CA ALA A 229 -13.03 -11.84 7.66
C ALA A 229 -13.97 -12.35 6.56
N LEU A 230 -14.85 -13.32 6.87
CA LEU A 230 -15.86 -13.83 5.94
C LEU A 230 -16.95 -12.78 5.67
N LEU A 231 -17.39 -12.06 6.70
CA LEU A 231 -18.35 -10.96 6.55
C LEU A 231 -17.78 -9.87 5.63
N THR A 232 -16.55 -9.42 5.89
CA THR A 232 -15.87 -8.42 5.07
C THR A 232 -15.66 -8.91 3.64
N ASN A 233 -15.33 -10.19 3.45
CA ASN A 233 -15.23 -10.80 2.13
C ASN A 233 -16.56 -10.74 1.35
N LEU A 234 -17.67 -11.07 2.01
CA LEU A 234 -19.01 -10.96 1.41
C LEU A 234 -19.31 -9.51 1.02
N ALA A 235 -19.05 -8.56 1.92
CA ALA A 235 -19.30 -7.14 1.71
C ALA A 235 -18.50 -6.59 0.51
N VAL A 236 -17.18 -6.77 0.50
CA VAL A 236 -16.29 -6.28 -0.57
C VAL A 236 -16.68 -6.89 -1.92
N ASN A 237 -16.99 -8.19 -1.97
CA ASN A 237 -17.39 -8.82 -3.23
C ASN A 237 -18.79 -8.41 -3.70
N ALA A 238 -19.74 -8.16 -2.79
CA ALA A 238 -21.04 -7.61 -3.15
C ALA A 238 -20.92 -6.17 -3.70
N LEU A 239 -20.11 -5.33 -3.07
CA LEU A 239 -19.78 -3.98 -3.58
C LEU A 239 -19.15 -4.04 -4.97
N ARG A 240 -18.14 -4.89 -5.15
CA ARG A 240 -17.50 -5.12 -6.46
C ARG A 240 -18.50 -5.64 -7.50
N ASN A 241 -19.39 -6.55 -7.12
CA ASN A 241 -20.41 -7.08 -8.02
C ASN A 241 -21.37 -5.99 -8.47
N ALA A 242 -21.93 -5.22 -7.55
CA ALA A 242 -22.84 -4.12 -7.86
C ALA A 242 -22.16 -3.05 -8.72
N ARG A 243 -20.93 -2.65 -8.37
CA ARG A 243 -20.14 -1.68 -9.15
C ARG A 243 -19.90 -2.16 -10.59
N ARG A 244 -19.48 -3.41 -10.77
CA ARG A 244 -19.26 -4.02 -12.09
C ARG A 244 -20.55 -4.23 -12.88
N GLY A 245 -21.69 -4.28 -12.18
CA GLY A 245 -23.03 -4.24 -12.78
C GLY A 245 -23.46 -2.84 -13.24
N GLY A 246 -22.66 -1.80 -13.03
CA GLY A 246 -22.98 -0.42 -13.40
C GLY A 246 -23.91 0.29 -12.42
N THR A 247 -24.09 -0.24 -11.21
CA THR A 247 -24.97 0.34 -10.19
C THR A 247 -24.34 1.62 -9.60
N ALA A 248 -25.16 2.65 -9.39
CA ALA A 248 -24.76 3.89 -8.70
C ALA A 248 -24.40 3.65 -7.23
N LEU A 249 -23.69 4.59 -6.57
CA LEU A 249 -23.09 4.42 -5.25
C LEU A 249 -24.08 3.94 -4.17
N ALA A 250 -25.23 4.61 -4.03
CA ALA A 250 -26.29 4.19 -3.10
C ALA A 250 -26.85 2.79 -3.42
N GLY A 251 -26.99 2.45 -4.69
CA GLY A 251 -27.43 1.11 -5.08
C GLY A 251 -26.39 0.03 -4.78
N GLN A 252 -25.09 0.36 -4.81
CA GLN A 252 -24.04 -0.57 -4.37
C GLN A 252 -24.15 -0.86 -2.87
N ALA A 253 -24.42 0.17 -2.06
CA ALA A 253 -24.67 0.02 -0.63
C ALA A 253 -25.93 -0.84 -0.38
N ALA A 254 -27.05 -0.51 -1.03
CA ALA A 254 -28.32 -1.23 -0.85
C ALA A 254 -28.25 -2.71 -1.29
N LEU A 255 -27.61 -3.03 -2.41
CA LEU A 255 -27.45 -4.43 -2.85
C LEU A 255 -26.51 -5.21 -1.91
N THR A 256 -25.50 -4.55 -1.35
CA THR A 256 -24.61 -5.16 -0.37
C THR A 256 -25.32 -5.40 0.96
N ASP A 257 -26.10 -4.43 1.44
CA ASP A 257 -26.98 -4.55 2.60
C ASP A 257 -27.89 -5.78 2.49
N GLN A 258 -28.61 -5.91 1.36
CA GLN A 258 -29.48 -7.05 1.08
C GLN A 258 -28.72 -8.39 1.09
N ALA A 259 -27.53 -8.44 0.48
CA ALA A 259 -26.72 -9.66 0.42
C ALA A 259 -26.29 -10.11 1.83
N ILE A 260 -25.84 -9.17 2.67
CA ILE A 260 -25.41 -9.44 4.04
C ILE A 260 -26.62 -9.81 4.90
N TYR A 261 -27.72 -9.06 4.82
CA TYR A 261 -28.93 -9.34 5.57
C TYR A 261 -29.51 -10.71 5.20
N ALA A 262 -29.53 -11.09 3.92
CA ALA A 262 -30.02 -12.39 3.49
C ALA A 262 -29.24 -13.56 4.13
N HIS A 263 -27.93 -13.40 4.34
CA HIS A 263 -27.07 -14.40 4.97
C HIS A 263 -27.16 -14.38 6.50
N TYR A 264 -27.05 -13.20 7.13
CA TYR A 264 -26.88 -13.07 8.58
C TYR A 264 -28.15 -12.70 9.34
N ARG A 265 -29.18 -12.16 8.67
CA ARG A 265 -30.46 -11.72 9.25
C ARG A 265 -30.27 -10.70 10.38
N GLY A 266 -29.44 -9.67 10.14
CA GLY A 266 -29.14 -8.62 11.11
C GLY A 266 -28.20 -9.00 12.25
N ARG A 267 -27.82 -10.28 12.37
CA ARG A 267 -26.90 -10.74 13.45
C ARG A 267 -25.47 -10.26 13.27
N MET A 268 -25.06 -10.03 12.02
CA MET A 268 -23.76 -9.50 11.64
C MET A 268 -24.03 -8.40 10.62
N HIS A 269 -23.27 -7.31 10.70
CA HIS A 269 -23.35 -6.16 9.82
C HIS A 269 -21.97 -5.58 9.63
N VAL A 270 -21.81 -4.79 8.59
CA VAL A 270 -20.53 -4.19 8.23
C VAL A 270 -20.67 -2.68 8.16
N SER A 271 -19.80 -1.99 8.87
CA SER A 271 -19.69 -0.54 8.75
C SER A 271 -18.87 -0.24 7.50
N THR A 272 -19.32 0.66 6.63
CA THR A 272 -18.61 0.97 5.38
C THR A 272 -18.75 2.43 5.00
N LEU A 273 -17.65 3.05 4.58
CA LEU A 273 -17.67 4.32 3.89
C LEU A 273 -17.34 4.09 2.41
N LEU A 274 -18.27 4.48 1.53
CA LEU A 274 -18.12 4.36 0.09
C LEU A 274 -17.92 5.75 -0.50
N LEU A 275 -16.92 5.93 -1.37
CA LEU A 275 -16.62 7.19 -2.03
C LEU A 275 -16.43 6.99 -3.53
N ARG A 276 -16.93 7.92 -4.32
CA ARG A 276 -16.67 8.03 -5.76
C ARG A 276 -16.24 9.45 -6.09
N PHE A 277 -14.96 9.60 -6.44
CA PHE A 277 -14.33 10.85 -6.83
C PHE A 277 -14.43 11.02 -8.36
N GLU A 278 -14.97 12.15 -8.82
CA GLU A 278 -14.89 12.58 -10.21
C GLU A 278 -13.54 13.27 -10.47
N LEU A 279 -12.71 12.68 -11.33
CA LEU A 279 -11.32 13.10 -11.53
C LEU A 279 -11.19 14.49 -12.14
N SER A 280 -12.15 14.89 -12.97
CA SER A 280 -12.13 16.18 -13.68
C SER A 280 -12.53 17.37 -12.81
N THR A 281 -13.39 17.17 -11.82
CA THR A 281 -13.97 18.26 -11.02
C THR A 281 -13.55 18.26 -9.56
N GLY A 282 -13.15 17.10 -9.02
CA GLY A 282 -12.96 16.92 -7.58
C GLY A 282 -14.26 16.77 -6.80
N ARG A 283 -15.41 16.62 -7.46
CA ARG A 283 -16.67 16.26 -6.78
C ARG A 283 -16.60 14.83 -6.29
N VAL A 284 -17.08 14.61 -5.07
CA VAL A 284 -17.10 13.28 -4.44
C VAL A 284 -18.50 12.96 -3.99
N GLU A 285 -19.01 11.82 -4.43
CA GLU A 285 -20.18 11.19 -3.86
C GLU A 285 -19.78 10.28 -2.71
N VAL A 286 -20.57 10.29 -1.64
CA VAL A 286 -20.28 9.53 -0.42
C VAL A 286 -21.53 8.83 0.09
N VAL A 287 -21.38 7.59 0.54
CA VAL A 287 -22.33 6.90 1.39
C VAL A 287 -21.60 6.48 2.66
N ASP A 288 -21.98 7.07 3.78
CA ASP A 288 -21.53 6.69 5.11
C ASP A 288 -22.53 5.71 5.74
N ALA A 289 -22.17 4.43 5.79
CA ALA A 289 -22.91 3.36 6.46
C ALA A 289 -22.27 2.99 7.82
N GLY A 290 -21.86 4.00 8.60
CA GLY A 290 -21.67 3.88 10.05
C GLY A 290 -20.23 4.12 10.56
N SER A 291 -19.21 3.70 9.83
CA SER A 291 -17.76 3.87 10.11
C SER A 291 -17.00 3.04 9.05
N PRO A 292 -15.74 3.29 8.61
CA PRO A 292 -14.66 4.18 9.05
C PRO A 292 -14.89 5.70 8.91
N GLN A 293 -14.08 6.51 9.63
CA GLN A 293 -14.13 7.98 9.60
C GLN A 293 -13.26 8.58 8.51
N ALA A 294 -13.73 9.64 7.86
CA ALA A 294 -12.95 10.46 6.94
C ALA A 294 -12.47 11.77 7.58
N TRP A 295 -11.20 12.09 7.38
CA TRP A 295 -10.53 13.29 7.86
C TRP A 295 -9.95 14.06 6.67
N LEU A 296 -10.02 15.38 6.71
CA LEU A 296 -9.50 16.27 5.67
C LEU A 296 -8.37 17.14 6.24
N LEU A 297 -7.21 17.08 5.62
CA LEU A 297 -6.13 18.05 5.75
C LEU A 297 -6.24 19.06 4.60
N ARG A 298 -6.58 20.30 4.93
CA ARG A 298 -6.62 21.44 4.00
C ARG A 298 -5.97 22.65 4.64
N ASP A 299 -5.11 23.35 3.91
CA ASP A 299 -4.39 24.55 4.38
C ASP A 299 -3.69 24.36 5.74
N GLY A 300 -3.12 23.16 5.96
CA GLY A 300 -2.42 22.81 7.19
C GLY A 300 -3.34 22.51 8.40
N THR A 301 -4.66 22.51 8.21
CA THR A 301 -5.64 22.18 9.25
C THR A 301 -6.24 20.82 8.99
N VAL A 302 -6.21 19.95 9.99
CA VAL A 302 -6.88 18.64 9.99
C VAL A 302 -8.25 18.75 10.65
N SER A 303 -9.29 18.23 10.01
CA SER A 303 -10.66 18.21 10.54
C SER A 303 -11.38 16.91 10.16
N LEU A 304 -12.27 16.44 11.03
CA LEU A 304 -13.19 15.34 10.71
C LEU A 304 -14.20 15.84 9.67
N VAL A 305 -14.48 15.04 8.66
CA VAL A 305 -15.53 15.34 7.68
C VAL A 305 -16.88 14.95 8.29
N PRO A 306 -17.83 15.87 8.44
CA PRO A 306 -19.13 15.58 9.02
C PRO A 306 -20.07 14.99 7.95
N PHE A 307 -20.10 13.65 7.85
CA PHE A 307 -21.15 12.96 7.10
C PHE A 307 -22.32 12.58 8.03
N ASP A 308 -23.52 12.56 7.46
CA ASP A 308 -24.69 12.00 8.11
C ASP A 308 -24.60 10.46 8.06
N ALA A 309 -24.19 9.85 9.17
CA ALA A 309 -24.04 8.40 9.25
C ALA A 309 -25.39 7.67 9.10
N GLN A 310 -25.41 6.63 8.27
CA GLN A 310 -26.56 5.77 8.01
C GLN A 310 -26.33 4.38 8.63
N LEU A 311 -27.34 3.51 8.57
CA LEU A 311 -27.24 2.19 9.19
C LEU A 311 -26.16 1.32 8.53
N PRO A 312 -25.35 0.58 9.30
CA PRO A 312 -24.41 -0.40 8.76
C PRO A 312 -25.06 -1.41 7.83
N LEU A 313 -24.34 -1.81 6.78
CA LEU A 313 -24.85 -2.70 5.76
C LEU A 313 -25.15 -4.08 6.36
N GLY A 314 -26.36 -4.57 6.13
CA GLY A 314 -26.87 -5.85 6.59
C GLY A 314 -27.49 -5.83 7.98
N MET A 315 -27.56 -4.65 8.63
CA MET A 315 -28.17 -4.51 9.96
C MET A 315 -29.70 -4.66 9.90
N VAL A 316 -30.34 -4.05 8.92
CA VAL A 316 -31.80 -4.06 8.71
C VAL A 316 -32.07 -4.40 7.24
N ASP A 317 -33.16 -5.12 6.99
CA ASP A 317 -33.57 -5.46 5.62
C ASP A 317 -33.98 -4.22 4.84
N GLU A 318 -33.64 -4.19 3.55
CA GLU A 318 -34.04 -3.13 2.61
C GLU A 318 -33.70 -1.70 3.09
N THR A 319 -32.51 -1.51 3.67
CA THR A 319 -32.10 -0.18 4.17
C THR A 319 -31.95 0.81 3.00
N PRO A 320 -32.63 1.97 3.02
CA PRO A 320 -32.39 3.03 2.04
C PRO A 320 -31.08 3.75 2.37
N TYR A 321 -30.24 3.95 1.34
CA TYR A 321 -29.00 4.71 1.45
C TYR A 321 -29.04 5.96 0.59
N ASP A 322 -28.75 7.10 1.21
CA ASP A 322 -28.68 8.41 0.57
C ASP A 322 -27.22 8.79 0.24
N VAL A 323 -27.05 9.39 -0.94
CA VAL A 323 -25.75 9.92 -1.39
C VAL A 323 -25.55 11.33 -0.85
N GLN A 324 -24.44 11.53 -0.15
CA GLN A 324 -23.92 12.82 0.27
C GLN A 324 -22.83 13.30 -0.69
N HIS A 325 -22.53 14.60 -0.65
CA HIS A 325 -21.56 15.21 -1.57
C HIS A 325 -20.53 16.03 -0.82
N MET A 326 -19.30 16.02 -1.32
CA MET A 326 -18.24 16.95 -0.93
C MET A 326 -17.40 17.35 -2.15
N ASP A 327 -16.58 18.38 -1.99
CA ASP A 327 -15.59 18.78 -2.98
C ASP A 327 -14.17 18.65 -2.40
N VAL A 328 -13.29 18.01 -3.16
CA VAL A 328 -11.84 18.06 -2.96
C VAL A 328 -11.19 19.00 -3.95
N VAL A 329 -10.21 19.76 -3.48
CA VAL A 329 -9.42 20.70 -4.27
C VAL A 329 -7.95 20.30 -4.25
N ARG A 330 -7.20 20.75 -5.26
CA ARG A 330 -5.77 20.46 -5.37
C ARG A 330 -5.03 20.80 -4.07
N GLY A 331 -4.23 19.86 -3.58
CA GLY A 331 -3.48 19.97 -2.33
C GLY A 331 -4.22 19.41 -1.11
N ASP A 332 -5.48 19.04 -1.23
CA ASP A 332 -6.19 18.33 -0.18
C ASP A 332 -5.60 16.95 0.06
N ARG A 333 -5.63 16.55 1.32
CA ARG A 333 -5.33 15.18 1.73
C ARG A 333 -6.49 14.62 2.54
N LEU A 334 -7.04 13.51 2.09
CA LEU A 334 -8.06 12.74 2.79
C LEU A 334 -7.44 11.55 3.51
N LEU A 335 -7.83 11.33 4.75
CA LEU A 335 -7.40 10.24 5.61
C LEU A 335 -8.63 9.45 6.03
N PHE A 336 -8.58 8.13 5.88
CA PHE A 336 -9.64 7.24 6.32
C PHE A 336 -9.07 6.32 7.40
N VAL A 337 -9.74 6.28 8.55
CA VAL A 337 -9.28 5.54 9.72
C VAL A 337 -10.43 4.76 10.34
N SER A 338 -10.16 3.49 10.69
CA SER A 338 -11.10 2.67 11.46
C SER A 338 -11.05 3.00 12.97
N ASP A 339 -11.99 2.43 13.71
CA ASP A 339 -12.09 2.48 15.17
C ASP A 339 -10.87 1.96 15.89
N GLY A 340 -10.17 0.96 15.33
CA GLY A 340 -8.89 0.52 15.89
C GLY A 340 -7.84 1.62 16.02
N ILE A 341 -8.00 2.75 15.32
CA ILE A 341 -7.20 3.97 15.50
C ILE A 341 -7.81 4.89 16.57
N TYR A 342 -9.02 5.41 16.35
CA TYR A 342 -9.54 6.52 17.16
C TYR A 342 -10.07 6.08 18.54
N ASP A 343 -10.47 4.82 18.69
CA ASP A 343 -10.89 4.22 19.97
C ASP A 343 -9.75 3.50 20.71
N ALA A 344 -8.53 3.46 20.15
CA ALA A 344 -7.36 2.90 20.82
C ALA A 344 -7.09 3.60 22.16
N ALA A 345 -6.62 2.85 23.15
CA ALA A 345 -6.28 3.37 24.47
C ALA A 345 -4.77 3.36 24.73
N SER A 346 -4.29 4.31 25.53
CA SER A 346 -2.94 4.31 26.10
C SER A 346 -2.80 3.24 27.19
N ALA A 347 -1.57 3.04 27.69
CA ALA A 347 -1.31 2.18 28.85
C ALA A 347 -2.08 2.61 30.12
N GLU A 348 -2.37 3.91 30.26
CA GLU A 348 -3.18 4.49 31.33
C GLU A 348 -4.70 4.43 31.06
N GLY A 349 -5.12 3.91 29.90
CA GLY A 349 -6.53 3.82 29.50
C GLY A 349 -7.09 5.08 28.86
N GLU A 350 -6.24 6.05 28.48
CA GLU A 350 -6.68 7.26 27.78
C GLU A 350 -6.96 6.95 26.31
N LYS A 351 -8.17 7.26 25.83
CA LYS A 351 -8.50 7.14 24.40
C LYS A 351 -7.57 8.06 23.60
N TYR A 352 -7.07 7.55 22.48
CA TYR A 352 -6.29 8.30 21.50
C TYR A 352 -7.08 9.56 21.10
N GLY A 353 -8.34 9.34 20.73
CA GLY A 353 -9.32 10.39 20.51
C GLY A 353 -8.95 11.33 19.36
N GLU A 354 -9.86 12.26 19.09
CA GLU A 354 -9.75 13.17 17.94
C GLU A 354 -8.51 14.06 17.98
N ARG A 355 -8.10 14.52 19.16
CA ARG A 355 -6.99 15.48 19.30
C ARG A 355 -5.62 14.85 19.03
N ALA A 356 -5.37 13.63 19.52
CA ALA A 356 -4.10 12.95 19.25
C ALA A 356 -4.04 12.52 17.78
N LEU A 357 -5.15 12.00 17.25
CA LEU A 357 -5.26 11.64 15.84
C LEU A 357 -5.02 12.85 14.94
N ALA A 358 -5.70 13.98 15.16
CA ALA A 358 -5.50 15.18 14.34
C ALA A 358 -4.04 15.66 14.33
N ARG A 359 -3.32 15.55 15.47
CA ARG A 359 -1.88 15.86 15.55
C ARG A 359 -1.06 14.88 14.72
N ALA A 360 -1.27 13.58 14.89
CA ALA A 360 -0.54 12.56 14.13
C ALA A 360 -0.75 12.73 12.62
N LEU A 361 -1.98 12.98 12.18
CA LEU A 361 -2.29 13.27 10.78
C LEU A 361 -1.57 14.54 10.29
N THR A 362 -1.55 15.61 11.10
CA THR A 362 -0.85 16.86 10.78
C THR A 362 0.67 16.66 10.63
N ASP A 363 1.26 15.78 11.44
CA ASP A 363 2.69 15.48 11.40
C ASP A 363 3.10 14.72 10.13
N THR A 364 2.16 14.05 9.46
CA THR A 364 2.41 13.35 8.20
C THR A 364 2.38 14.24 6.96
N ARG A 365 2.02 15.54 7.07
CA ARG A 365 1.72 16.44 5.94
C ARG A 365 2.81 16.59 4.87
N LEU A 366 4.06 16.26 5.19
CA LEU A 366 5.20 16.34 4.26
C LEU A 366 5.64 14.96 3.72
N LEU A 367 4.98 13.88 4.17
CA LEU A 367 5.26 12.53 3.70
C LEU A 367 4.44 12.25 2.43
N PRO A 368 4.98 11.49 1.46
CA PRO A 368 4.19 10.95 0.35
C PRO A 368 3.03 10.07 0.85
N ALA A 369 1.90 10.05 0.15
CA ALA A 369 0.70 9.30 0.55
C ALA A 369 1.02 7.83 0.92
N ALA A 370 1.88 7.16 0.15
CA ALA A 370 2.30 5.78 0.37
C ALA A 370 3.03 5.54 1.72
N GLN A 371 3.54 6.58 2.37
CA GLN A 371 4.25 6.50 3.66
C GLN A 371 3.39 6.92 4.86
N VAL A 372 2.28 7.62 4.62
CA VAL A 372 1.41 8.15 5.67
C VAL A 372 0.84 7.05 6.57
N PRO A 373 0.27 5.94 6.05
CA PRO A 373 -0.28 4.88 6.90
C PRO A 373 0.73 4.35 7.93
N ALA A 374 1.95 4.04 7.49
CA ALA A 374 3.00 3.53 8.38
C ALA A 374 3.43 4.56 9.43
N ALA A 375 3.40 5.86 9.11
CA ALA A 375 3.71 6.91 10.06
C ALA A 375 2.63 7.05 11.14
N VAL A 376 1.35 7.00 10.74
CA VAL A 376 0.21 7.06 11.66
C VAL A 376 0.19 5.83 12.58
N LEU A 377 0.38 4.63 12.03
CA LEU A 377 0.40 3.39 12.81
C LEU A 377 1.55 3.36 13.83
N ARG A 378 2.74 3.87 13.49
CA ARG A 378 3.83 4.02 14.47
C ARG A 378 3.49 5.00 15.59
N ALA A 379 2.89 6.15 15.25
CA ALA A 379 2.46 7.11 16.26
C ALA A 379 1.41 6.52 17.21
N LEU A 380 0.57 5.61 16.70
CA LEU A 380 -0.40 4.85 17.49
C LEU A 380 0.27 3.79 18.37
N GLU A 381 1.25 3.05 17.86
CA GLU A 381 2.05 2.10 18.64
C GLU A 381 2.75 2.80 19.82
N ASP A 382 3.39 3.95 19.55
CA ASP A 382 4.04 4.78 20.57
C ASP A 382 3.04 5.25 21.64
N TRP A 383 1.80 5.59 21.26
CA TRP A 383 0.73 5.97 22.19
C TRP A 383 0.24 4.82 23.05
N ARG A 384 -0.01 3.65 22.44
CA ARG A 384 -0.52 2.46 23.15
C ARG A 384 0.44 2.00 24.24
N GLY A 385 1.76 2.18 24.04
CA GLY A 385 2.80 1.76 24.97
C GLY A 385 2.87 0.24 25.17
N THR A 386 2.14 -0.53 24.36
CA THR A 386 2.09 -2.00 24.40
C THR A 386 2.23 -2.56 22.98
N PRO A 387 2.87 -3.73 22.82
CA PRO A 387 3.22 -4.25 21.50
C PRO A 387 2.08 -4.98 20.75
N ALA A 388 0.93 -5.21 21.39
CA ALA A 388 -0.17 -5.96 20.77
C ALA A 388 -1.43 -5.08 20.65
N PRO A 389 -1.94 -4.84 19.43
CA PRO A 389 -3.23 -4.19 19.23
C PRO A 389 -4.36 -4.98 19.91
N ALA A 390 -5.30 -4.27 20.54
CA ALA A 390 -6.54 -4.87 21.02
C ALA A 390 -7.54 -5.12 19.88
N ASP A 391 -7.46 -4.29 18.84
CA ASP A 391 -8.30 -4.34 17.65
C ASP A 391 -7.45 -4.07 16.40
N ASP A 392 -7.95 -4.49 15.25
CA ASP A 392 -7.36 -4.15 13.96
C ASP A 392 -7.59 -2.70 13.59
N ALA A 393 -6.63 -2.16 12.85
CA ALA A 393 -6.55 -0.78 12.44
C ALA A 393 -6.25 -0.69 10.95
N MET A 394 -6.97 0.21 10.30
CA MET A 394 -6.81 0.55 8.90
C MET A 394 -6.52 2.04 8.78
N VAL A 395 -5.54 2.39 7.94
CA VAL A 395 -5.28 3.76 7.52
C VAL A 395 -5.18 3.81 6.01
N VAL A 396 -6.00 4.66 5.38
CA VAL A 396 -5.88 5.02 3.96
C VAL A 396 -5.63 6.52 3.85
N CYS A 397 -4.67 6.91 3.03
CA CYS A 397 -4.34 8.28 2.69
C CYS A 397 -4.57 8.47 1.19
N LEU A 398 -5.24 9.56 0.83
CA LEU A 398 -5.47 9.98 -0.55
C LEU A 398 -5.08 11.46 -0.68
N ASP A 399 -4.00 11.73 -1.40
CA ASP A 399 -3.58 13.07 -1.78
C ASP A 399 -4.23 13.45 -3.09
N TRP A 400 -4.96 14.55 -3.10
CA TRP A 400 -5.63 15.05 -4.29
C TRP A 400 -4.78 16.11 -4.98
N GLN A 401 -4.35 15.81 -6.20
CA GLN A 401 -3.64 16.76 -7.06
C GLN A 401 -4.61 17.44 -8.05
N GLY A 402 -5.73 16.78 -8.36
CA GLY A 402 -6.68 17.21 -9.37
C GLY A 402 -6.12 17.13 -10.79
N ALA A 403 -6.97 17.35 -11.81
CA ALA A 403 -6.49 17.46 -13.18
C ALA A 403 -5.44 18.58 -13.30
N GLU A 404 -4.44 18.40 -14.17
CA GLU A 404 -3.59 19.52 -14.59
C GLU A 404 -4.49 20.60 -15.19
N ALA A 405 -4.35 21.84 -14.71
CA ALA A 405 -5.03 22.96 -15.35
C ALA A 405 -4.37 23.15 -16.73
N GLU A 406 -5.17 23.05 -17.79
CA GLU A 406 -4.73 23.31 -19.18
C GLU A 406 -4.13 24.70 -19.37
#